data_AF-A0A0C2GD24-F1
#
_entry.id   AF-A0A0C2GD24-F1
#
_cell.length_a   1.000
_cell.length_b   1.000
_cell.length_c   1.000
_cell.angle_alpha   90.00
_cell.angle_beta   90.00
_cell.angle_gamma   90.00
#
_symmetry.space_group_name_H-M   'P 1'
#
loop_
_entity.id
_entity.type
_entity.pdbx_description
1 polymer ?
#
loop_
_entity_poly.entity_id
_entity_poly.type
_entity_poly.pdbx_seq_one_letter_code
_entity_poly.pdbx_strand_id
1 'polypeptide(L)'
;MNADEIYGDTTHLAELIRVRAPTSSQLEAELRLVLDAIHQQVRIASTLALQWDHIKKDNAFQLAPPAEQILVTSRCLRTAEVTKERVLRLGTRYILTDLVYENHSFTGRISRFDRQDWLMEDHKLEVRSNIVLQLINRQKRLLEREIREMEAFLGRQEKALNDEYARVDDRVSTVLKREFELLHDQLDGRSNEQVGVLIDMLTAQKEEMQQLKQTIQRMEESSNRAAPKDEFPVKVNASRTQRSLSGERVHFAADDHSRDEEDEDYWSRMVNEVSDPSNDDEPAVKPRRVHDDSPRIPSIFDRVNQLEDEITQMERDLEYFPFRDPGDRCAGLQTTMRCAFCDAEEEHFSNACPVFRSGDERSDIIRAKGWCTFCIGDCPRNVPCRL
;
A
#
# COMPACT_ATOMS: atom_id res chain seq x y z
N MET A 1 21.56 -26.73 22.00
CA MET A 1 20.52 -25.69 22.07
C MET A 1 19.63 -25.86 20.87
N ASN A 2 18.31 -25.98 21.05
CA ASN A 2 17.38 -26.01 19.93
C ASN A 2 17.28 -24.60 19.30
N ALA A 3 16.93 -24.51 18.03
CA ALA A 3 16.70 -23.25 17.33
C ALA A 3 15.66 -22.40 18.08
N ASP A 4 14.55 -23.02 18.50
CA ASP A 4 13.43 -22.36 19.16
C ASP A 4 13.83 -21.65 20.47
N GLU A 5 14.78 -22.23 21.22
CA GLU A 5 15.34 -21.61 22.43
C GLU A 5 16.13 -20.34 22.14
N ILE A 6 16.78 -20.27 20.97
CA ILE A 6 17.48 -19.06 20.51
C ILE A 6 16.48 -18.04 19.98
N TYR A 7 15.35 -18.49 19.41
CA TYR A 7 14.28 -17.64 18.89
C TYR A 7 13.31 -17.09 19.95
N GLY A 8 13.45 -17.48 21.22
CA GLY A 8 12.70 -16.89 22.32
C GLY A 8 11.71 -17.81 23.01
N ASP A 9 11.86 -19.13 22.84
CA ASP A 9 11.12 -20.08 23.65
C ASP A 9 11.42 -19.89 25.15
N THR A 10 10.36 -19.93 25.96
CA THR A 10 10.40 -19.79 27.41
C THR A 10 10.54 -21.13 28.13
N THR A 11 10.57 -22.25 27.40
CA THR A 11 10.73 -23.60 27.94
C THR A 11 11.88 -23.71 28.94
N HIS A 12 13.02 -23.06 28.68
CA HIS A 12 14.13 -23.05 29.62
C HIS A 12 13.81 -22.36 30.96
N LEU A 13 13.11 -21.23 30.94
CA LEU A 13 12.68 -20.55 32.18
C LEU A 13 11.65 -21.41 32.92
N ALA A 14 10.75 -22.07 32.19
CA ALA A 14 9.79 -23.01 32.77
C ALA A 14 10.50 -24.23 33.40
N GLU A 15 11.56 -24.73 32.79
CA GLU A 15 12.39 -25.80 33.34
C GLU A 15 13.16 -25.35 34.58
N LEU A 16 13.77 -24.17 34.56
CA LEU A 16 14.42 -23.56 35.73
C LEU A 16 13.46 -23.42 36.93
N ILE A 17 12.19 -23.10 36.68
CA ILE A 17 11.16 -23.00 37.72
C ILE A 17 10.72 -24.40 38.20
N ARG A 18 10.60 -25.37 37.28
CA ARG A 18 10.13 -26.74 37.60
C ARG A 18 11.19 -27.58 38.32
N VAL A 19 12.45 -27.45 37.93
CA VAL A 19 13.57 -28.21 38.50
C VAL A 19 13.95 -27.59 39.85
N ARG A 20 13.40 -28.11 40.94
CA ARG A 20 13.62 -27.59 42.30
C ARG A 20 15.05 -27.74 42.83
N ALA A 21 15.86 -28.61 42.23
CA ALA A 21 17.23 -28.88 42.64
C ALA A 21 18.08 -29.32 41.43
N PRO A 22 18.54 -28.39 40.58
CA PRO A 22 19.48 -28.71 39.52
C PRO A 22 20.82 -29.17 40.12
N THR A 23 21.47 -30.11 39.45
CA THR A 23 22.80 -30.60 39.83
C THR A 23 23.90 -29.67 39.32
N SER A 24 25.08 -29.72 39.93
CA SER A 24 26.27 -28.98 39.48
C SER A 24 26.54 -29.20 37.99
N SER A 25 26.62 -30.47 37.58
CA SER A 25 26.87 -30.85 36.19
C SER A 25 25.83 -30.32 35.21
N GLN A 26 24.54 -30.27 35.59
CA GLN A 26 23.50 -29.70 34.74
C GLN A 26 23.68 -28.20 34.53
N LEU A 27 23.95 -27.45 35.60
CA LEU A 27 24.16 -26.00 35.52
C LEU A 27 25.42 -25.68 34.73
N GLU A 28 26.51 -26.42 34.93
CA GLU A 28 27.76 -26.23 34.20
C GLU A 28 27.63 -26.57 32.71
N ALA A 29 26.93 -27.66 32.36
CA ALA A 29 26.66 -28.02 30.98
C ALA A 29 25.82 -26.93 30.29
N GLU A 30 24.82 -26.41 30.99
CA GLU A 30 23.96 -25.32 30.52
C GLU A 30 24.75 -24.02 30.32
N LEU A 31 25.57 -23.62 31.29
CA LEU A 31 26.43 -22.44 31.18
C LEU A 31 27.39 -22.54 30.00
N ARG A 32 28.06 -23.70 29.81
CA ARG A 32 28.94 -23.93 28.65
C ARG A 32 28.16 -23.81 27.32
N LEU A 33 26.99 -24.43 27.24
CA LEU A 33 26.15 -24.43 26.05
C LEU A 33 25.65 -23.01 25.70
N VAL A 34 25.19 -22.24 26.68
CA VAL A 34 24.77 -20.84 26.49
C VAL A 34 25.96 -19.95 26.12
N LEU A 35 27.12 -20.15 26.74
CA LEU A 35 28.34 -19.37 26.43
C LEU A 35 28.80 -19.59 24.99
N ASP A 36 28.81 -20.83 24.51
CA ASP A 36 29.10 -21.14 23.11
C ASP A 36 28.12 -20.44 22.15
N ALA A 37 26.82 -20.46 22.49
CA ALA A 37 25.80 -19.76 21.71
C ALA A 37 26.00 -18.24 21.72
N ILE A 38 26.37 -17.63 22.85
CA ILE A 38 26.72 -16.19 22.93
C ILE A 38 27.88 -15.89 21.99
N HIS A 39 28.95 -16.68 22.04
CA HIS A 39 30.12 -16.50 21.18
C HIS A 39 29.80 -16.69 19.69
N GLN A 40 28.87 -17.59 19.35
CA GLN A 40 28.38 -17.70 17.99
C GLN A 40 27.64 -16.42 17.55
N GLN A 41 26.74 -15.88 18.37
CA GLN A 41 26.06 -14.62 18.05
C GLN A 41 27.03 -13.42 17.98
N VAL A 42 28.10 -13.41 18.78
CA VAL A 42 29.18 -12.42 18.70
C VAL A 42 29.88 -12.45 17.33
N ARG A 43 30.14 -13.65 16.79
CA ARG A 43 30.74 -13.81 15.46
C ARG A 43 29.79 -13.35 14.36
N ILE A 44 28.50 -13.67 14.49
CA ILE A 44 27.46 -13.19 13.56
C ILE A 44 27.38 -11.66 13.59
N ALA A 45 27.33 -11.05 14.79
CA ALA A 45 27.31 -9.59 14.95
C ALA A 45 28.52 -8.91 14.30
N SER A 46 29.72 -9.48 14.49
CA SER A 46 30.95 -8.97 13.88
C SER A 46 30.92 -9.08 12.35
N THR A 47 30.40 -10.20 11.84
CA THR A 47 30.24 -10.42 10.39
C THR A 47 29.24 -9.45 9.79
N LEU A 48 28.11 -9.22 10.47
CA LEU A 48 27.10 -8.25 10.06
C LEU A 48 27.65 -6.83 9.97
N ALA A 49 28.44 -6.40 10.96
CA ALA A 49 29.07 -5.08 10.93
C ALA A 49 30.05 -4.94 9.76
N LEU A 50 30.85 -5.97 9.48
CA LEU A 50 31.76 -5.98 8.32
C LEU A 50 31.00 -5.98 6.99
N GLN A 51 29.94 -6.77 6.89
CA GLN A 51 29.09 -6.83 5.70
C GLN A 51 28.40 -5.49 5.44
N TRP A 52 27.84 -4.86 6.50
CA TRP A 52 27.24 -3.55 6.39
C TRP A 52 28.26 -2.50 5.95
N ASP A 53 29.46 -2.51 6.53
CA ASP A 53 30.54 -1.60 6.13
C ASP A 53 30.97 -1.79 4.67
N HIS A 54 30.93 -3.02 4.17
CA HIS A 54 31.20 -3.31 2.76
C HIS A 54 30.07 -2.83 1.84
N ILE A 55 28.82 -3.18 2.16
CA ILE A 55 27.64 -2.82 1.36
C ILE A 55 27.53 -1.30 1.23
N LYS A 56 27.64 -0.56 2.34
CA LYS A 56 27.49 0.91 2.30
C LYS A 56 28.59 1.62 1.50
N LYS A 57 29.75 0.97 1.32
CA LYS A 57 30.88 1.47 0.53
C LYS A 57 30.90 0.97 -0.91
N ASP A 58 30.04 0.01 -1.25
CA ASP A 58 29.97 -0.53 -2.59
C ASP A 58 29.34 0.50 -3.54
N ASN A 59 30.03 0.77 -4.65
CA ASN A 59 29.56 1.67 -5.69
C ASN A 59 28.27 1.16 -6.33
N ALA A 60 28.12 -0.16 -6.48
CA ALA A 60 26.90 -0.74 -7.05
C ALA A 60 25.69 -0.43 -6.17
N PHE A 61 25.84 -0.56 -4.85
CA PHE A 61 24.80 -0.21 -3.88
C PHE A 61 24.51 1.28 -3.84
N GLN A 62 25.54 2.14 -3.86
CA GLN A 62 25.36 3.60 -3.83
C GLN A 62 24.66 4.16 -5.07
N LEU A 63 24.87 3.53 -6.23
CA LEU A 63 24.26 3.92 -7.50
C LEU A 63 22.88 3.27 -7.74
N ALA A 64 22.49 2.31 -6.92
CA ALA A 64 21.20 1.64 -7.04
C ALA A 64 20.03 2.62 -6.77
N PRO A 65 18.82 2.38 -7.33
CA PRO A 65 17.65 3.20 -7.02
C PRO A 65 17.31 3.18 -5.52
N PRO A 66 16.67 4.25 -4.99
CA PRO A 66 16.32 4.33 -3.56
C PRO A 66 15.53 3.12 -3.06
N ALA A 67 14.64 2.56 -3.88
CA ALA A 67 13.86 1.37 -3.54
C ALA A 67 14.74 0.13 -3.29
N GLU A 68 15.76 -0.10 -4.12
CA GLU A 68 16.69 -1.23 -3.96
C GLU A 68 17.59 -1.03 -2.72
N GLN A 69 18.05 0.21 -2.51
CA GLN A 69 18.82 0.56 -1.32
C GLN A 69 18.04 0.33 -0.03
N ILE A 70 16.73 0.64 -0.03
CA ILE A 70 15.81 0.37 1.08
C ILE A 70 15.69 -1.13 1.34
N LEU A 71 15.46 -1.95 0.31
CA LEU A 71 15.28 -3.40 0.48
C LEU A 71 16.51 -4.07 1.11
N VAL A 72 17.70 -3.76 0.61
CA VAL A 72 18.95 -4.33 1.14
C VAL A 72 19.21 -3.85 2.56
N THR A 73 19.03 -2.54 2.83
CA THR A 73 19.25 -1.99 4.18
C THR A 73 18.26 -2.55 5.18
N SER A 74 16.98 -2.69 4.83
CA SER A 74 15.94 -3.29 5.68
C SER A 74 16.25 -4.74 6.05
N ARG A 75 16.81 -5.52 5.11
CA ARG A 75 17.25 -6.90 5.39
C ARG A 75 18.42 -6.93 6.37
N CYS A 76 19.42 -6.07 6.18
CA CYS A 76 20.55 -5.93 7.09
C CYS A 76 20.09 -5.50 8.49
N LEU A 77 19.20 -4.51 8.56
CA LEU A 77 18.64 -3.97 9.79
C LEU A 77 17.93 -5.07 10.59
N ARG A 78 16.98 -5.78 9.97
CA ARG A 78 16.25 -6.88 10.61
C ARG A 78 17.20 -7.94 11.16
N THR A 79 18.24 -8.27 10.42
CA THR A 79 19.23 -9.27 10.85
C THR A 79 20.04 -8.77 12.05
N ALA A 80 20.41 -7.49 12.08
CA ALA A 80 21.10 -6.87 13.20
C ALA A 80 20.22 -6.78 14.45
N GLU A 81 18.94 -6.42 14.30
CA GLU A 81 17.96 -6.37 15.39
C GLU A 81 17.75 -7.74 16.04
N VAL A 82 17.48 -8.77 15.23
CA VAL A 82 17.33 -10.15 15.70
C VAL A 82 18.60 -10.63 16.39
N THR A 83 19.77 -10.31 15.84
CA THR A 83 21.05 -10.70 16.46
C THR A 83 21.27 -9.99 17.80
N LYS A 84 20.93 -8.70 17.91
CA LYS A 84 20.99 -7.94 19.16
C LYS A 84 20.10 -8.57 20.22
N GLU A 85 18.87 -8.89 19.85
CA GLU A 85 17.92 -9.54 20.75
C GLU A 85 18.43 -10.90 21.24
N ARG A 86 18.95 -11.74 20.34
CA ARG A 86 19.54 -13.04 20.71
C ARG A 86 20.71 -12.91 21.68
N VAL A 87 21.63 -11.97 21.43
CA VAL A 87 22.76 -11.70 22.34
C VAL A 87 22.25 -11.33 23.73
N LEU A 88 21.21 -10.49 23.84
CA LEU A 88 20.65 -10.06 25.11
C LEU A 88 19.90 -11.19 25.84
N ARG A 89 19.12 -11.99 25.12
CA ARG A 89 18.40 -13.13 25.68
C ARG A 89 19.35 -14.21 26.19
N LEU A 90 20.31 -14.63 25.37
CA LEU A 90 21.33 -15.60 25.77
C LEU A 90 22.19 -15.06 26.92
N GLY A 91 22.53 -13.77 26.88
CA GLY A 91 23.24 -13.11 27.96
C GLY A 91 22.47 -13.14 29.27
N THR A 92 21.18 -12.80 29.23
CA THR A 92 20.30 -12.88 30.40
C THR A 92 20.19 -14.30 30.93
N ARG A 93 20.01 -15.30 30.04
CA ARG A 93 19.98 -16.73 30.39
C ARG A 93 21.26 -17.14 31.11
N TYR A 94 22.43 -16.78 30.58
CA TYR A 94 23.71 -17.11 31.21
C TYR A 94 23.83 -16.53 32.62
N ILE A 95 23.53 -15.24 32.78
CA ILE A 95 23.65 -14.56 34.07
C ILE A 95 22.65 -15.13 35.09
N LEU A 96 21.41 -15.40 34.69
CA LEU A 96 20.42 -16.01 35.57
C LEU A 96 20.84 -17.43 35.98
N THR A 97 21.34 -18.24 35.07
CA THR A 97 21.83 -19.60 35.39
C THR A 97 23.03 -19.56 36.33
N ASP A 98 23.98 -18.63 36.14
CA ASP A 98 25.13 -18.48 37.04
C ASP A 98 24.70 -17.98 38.42
N LEU A 99 23.73 -17.05 38.49
CA LEU A 99 23.15 -16.60 39.77
C LEU A 99 22.42 -17.74 40.50
N VAL A 100 21.71 -18.60 39.77
CA VAL A 100 21.10 -19.81 40.34
C VAL A 100 22.20 -20.72 40.88
N TYR A 101 23.28 -20.95 40.13
CA TYR A 101 24.39 -21.77 40.58
C TYR A 101 25.06 -21.19 41.84
N GLU A 102 25.31 -19.88 41.86
CA GLU A 102 25.84 -19.18 43.02
C GLU A 102 24.92 -19.34 44.24
N ASN A 103 23.62 -19.09 44.09
CA ASN A 103 22.65 -19.22 45.18
C ASN A 103 22.54 -20.66 45.71
N HIS A 104 22.53 -21.66 44.83
CA HIS A 104 22.53 -23.07 45.24
C HIS A 104 23.84 -23.47 45.95
N SER A 105 24.98 -22.90 45.55
CA SER A 105 26.26 -23.11 46.24
C SER A 105 26.30 -22.43 47.62
N PHE A 106 25.71 -21.23 47.73
CA PHE A 106 25.65 -20.47 48.98
C PHE A 106 24.70 -21.10 50.00
N THR A 107 23.55 -21.59 49.54
CA THR A 107 22.56 -22.29 50.38
C THR A 107 22.97 -23.72 50.75
N GLY A 108 24.12 -24.20 50.25
CA GLY A 108 24.63 -25.55 50.53
C GLY A 108 23.90 -26.68 49.81
N ARG A 109 23.05 -26.37 48.82
CA ARG A 109 22.38 -27.37 47.98
C ARG A 109 23.32 -28.00 46.95
N ILE A 110 24.31 -27.22 46.51
CA ILE A 110 25.45 -27.67 45.72
C ILE A 110 26.71 -27.34 46.50
N SER A 111 27.76 -28.16 46.37
CA SER A 111 29.04 -27.88 47.02
C SER A 111 29.63 -26.58 46.48
N ARG A 112 30.10 -25.72 47.39
CA ARG A 112 30.81 -24.48 47.01
C ARG A 112 32.12 -24.77 46.29
N PHE A 113 32.73 -25.92 46.57
CA PHE A 113 33.95 -26.36 45.90
C PHE A 113 33.68 -26.68 44.44
N ASP A 114 32.55 -27.32 44.10
CA ASP A 114 32.21 -27.66 42.72
C ASP A 114 32.13 -26.41 41.84
N ARG A 115 31.46 -25.35 42.32
CA ARG A 115 31.40 -24.07 41.61
C ARG A 115 32.76 -23.40 41.50
N GLN A 116 33.55 -23.43 42.57
CA GLN A 116 34.88 -22.82 42.57
C GLN A 116 35.82 -23.56 41.61
N ASP A 117 35.78 -24.88 41.61
CA ASP A 117 36.56 -25.73 40.71
C ASP A 117 36.15 -25.46 39.26
N TRP A 118 34.84 -25.38 38.98
CA TRP A 118 34.35 -24.98 37.66
C TRP A 118 34.86 -23.59 37.25
N LEU A 119 34.87 -22.58 38.13
CA LEU A 119 35.39 -21.25 37.79
C LEU A 119 36.92 -21.22 37.56
N MET A 120 37.64 -22.19 38.12
CA MET A 120 39.11 -22.28 38.07
C MET A 120 39.60 -23.27 37.00
N GLU A 121 38.71 -24.09 36.43
CA GLU A 121 38.99 -24.96 35.29
C GLU A 121 39.52 -24.15 34.09
N ASP A 122 40.39 -24.78 33.30
CA ASP A 122 40.89 -24.21 32.06
C ASP A 122 39.84 -24.33 30.96
N HIS A 123 39.01 -23.29 30.83
CA HIS A 123 37.98 -23.20 29.80
C HIS A 123 38.51 -22.54 28.53
N LYS A 124 38.04 -23.02 27.38
CA LYS A 124 38.31 -22.37 26.07
C LYS A 124 37.79 -20.94 25.98
N LEU A 125 36.74 -20.64 26.73
CA LEU A 125 36.05 -19.35 26.77
C LEU A 125 35.98 -18.88 28.21
N GLU A 126 36.02 -17.58 28.42
CA GLU A 126 35.97 -16.99 29.75
C GLU A 126 34.57 -17.15 30.35
N VAL A 127 34.48 -17.90 31.46
CA VAL A 127 33.21 -18.27 32.10
C VAL A 127 32.77 -17.29 33.19
N ARG A 128 33.65 -16.41 33.66
CA ARG A 128 33.28 -15.46 34.72
C ARG A 128 32.20 -14.49 34.24
N SER A 129 31.10 -14.45 34.97
CA SER A 129 29.89 -13.70 34.60
C SER A 129 30.13 -12.20 34.41
N ASN A 130 31.07 -11.59 35.13
CA ASN A 130 31.45 -10.19 34.90
C ASN A 130 32.12 -9.98 33.52
N ILE A 131 32.93 -10.93 33.04
CA ILE A 131 33.57 -10.82 31.73
C ILE A 131 32.57 -11.14 30.62
N VAL A 132 31.72 -12.16 30.81
CA VAL A 132 30.62 -12.46 29.88
C VAL A 132 29.67 -11.27 29.74
N LEU A 133 29.34 -10.59 30.84
CA LEU A 133 28.51 -9.37 30.81
C LEU A 133 29.20 -8.22 30.07
N GLN A 134 30.52 -8.06 30.21
CA GLN A 134 31.29 -7.08 29.42
C GLN A 134 31.27 -7.41 27.93
N LEU A 135 31.42 -8.69 27.57
CA LEU A 135 31.31 -9.17 26.18
C LEU A 135 29.94 -8.83 25.59
N ILE A 136 28.86 -9.17 26.29
CA ILE A 136 27.47 -8.88 25.89
C ILE A 136 27.28 -7.37 25.68
N ASN A 137 27.71 -6.54 26.65
CA ASN A 137 27.59 -5.09 26.55
C ASN A 137 28.38 -4.50 25.38
N ARG A 138 29.59 -5.02 25.11
CA ARG A 138 30.39 -4.62 23.95
C ARG A 138 29.66 -4.92 22.64
N GLN A 139 29.09 -6.13 22.51
CA GLN A 139 28.36 -6.51 21.31
C GLN A 139 27.04 -5.76 21.15
N LYS A 140 26.31 -5.53 22.24
CA LYS A 140 25.11 -4.68 22.26
C LYS A 140 25.42 -3.30 21.68
N ARG A 141 26.46 -2.62 22.19
CA ARG A 141 26.85 -1.28 21.73
C ARG A 141 27.25 -1.25 20.26
N LEU A 142 27.95 -2.27 19.79
CA LEU A 142 28.30 -2.43 18.38
C LEU A 142 27.01 -2.50 17.53
N LEU A 143 26.11 -3.43 17.86
CA LEU A 143 24.86 -3.60 17.10
C LEU A 143 23.96 -2.36 17.17
N GLU A 144 23.83 -1.70 18.33
CA GLU A 144 23.06 -0.45 18.45
C GLU A 144 23.63 0.70 17.61
N ARG A 145 24.95 0.74 17.42
CA ARG A 145 25.56 1.72 16.53
C ARG A 145 25.22 1.40 15.07
N GLU A 146 25.41 0.15 14.63
CA GLU A 146 25.11 -0.24 13.25
C GLU A 146 23.61 -0.09 12.94
N ILE A 147 22.73 -0.47 13.87
CA ILE A 147 21.27 -0.31 13.75
C ILE A 147 20.91 1.16 13.54
N ARG A 148 21.42 2.07 14.38
CA ARG A 148 21.16 3.51 14.22
C ARG A 148 21.67 4.07 12.89
N GLU A 149 22.80 3.58 12.41
CA GLU A 149 23.32 3.97 11.10
C GLU A 149 22.39 3.49 9.98
N MET A 150 21.93 2.24 10.04
CA MET A 150 20.99 1.66 9.08
C MET A 150 19.63 2.37 9.09
N GLU A 151 19.06 2.64 10.27
CA GLU A 151 17.81 3.41 10.43
C GLU A 151 17.93 4.81 9.83
N ALA A 152 19.03 5.51 10.14
CA ALA A 152 19.28 6.84 9.59
C ALA A 152 19.46 6.80 8.07
N PHE A 153 20.06 5.74 7.53
CA PHE A 153 20.19 5.53 6.10
C PHE A 153 18.84 5.26 5.44
N LEU A 154 18.02 4.38 6.00
CA LEU A 154 16.66 4.11 5.53
C LEU A 154 15.82 5.37 5.47
N GLY A 155 15.78 6.15 6.55
CA GLY A 155 15.00 7.39 6.56
C GLY A 155 15.42 8.41 5.48
N ARG A 156 16.71 8.43 5.09
CA ARG A 156 17.17 9.26 3.96
C ARG A 156 16.67 8.72 2.62
N GLN A 157 16.71 7.41 2.41
CA GLN A 157 16.29 6.80 1.15
C GLN A 157 14.77 6.80 0.97
N GLU A 158 14.01 6.58 2.04
CA GLU A 158 12.54 6.69 2.03
C GLU A 158 12.11 8.11 1.66
N LYS A 159 12.78 9.13 2.24
CA LYS A 159 12.55 10.52 1.85
C LYS A 159 12.86 10.75 0.37
N ALA A 160 14.01 10.27 -0.12
CA ALA A 160 14.39 10.40 -1.52
C ALA A 160 13.38 9.74 -2.47
N LEU A 161 12.89 8.55 -2.12
CA LEU A 161 11.87 7.83 -2.88
C LEU A 161 10.54 8.60 -2.91
N ASN A 162 10.10 9.11 -1.77
CA ASN A 162 8.87 9.91 -1.68
C ASN A 162 8.98 11.22 -2.47
N ASP A 163 10.14 11.88 -2.42
CA ASP A 163 10.42 13.09 -3.21
C ASP A 163 10.39 12.79 -4.72
N GLU A 164 10.85 11.61 -5.16
CA GLU A 164 10.73 11.16 -6.56
C GLU A 164 9.27 10.93 -6.97
N TYR A 165 8.47 10.24 -6.15
CA TYR A 165 7.05 10.04 -6.43
C TYR A 165 6.28 11.36 -6.49
N ALA A 166 6.55 12.30 -5.58
CA ALA A 166 5.92 13.61 -5.59
C ALA A 166 6.22 14.41 -6.88
N ARG A 167 7.44 14.30 -7.41
CA ARG A 167 7.81 14.94 -8.70
C ARG A 167 7.11 14.30 -9.89
N VAL A 168 6.93 12.98 -9.88
CA VAL A 168 6.20 12.28 -10.94
C VAL A 168 4.73 12.69 -10.90
N ASP A 169 4.13 12.75 -9.72
CA ASP A 169 2.74 13.17 -9.54
C ASP A 169 2.51 14.62 -10.02
N ASP A 170 3.42 15.54 -9.70
CA ASP A 170 3.37 16.93 -10.20
C ASP A 170 3.51 17.00 -11.73
N ARG A 171 4.40 16.21 -12.33
CA ARG A 171 4.54 16.13 -13.79
C ARG A 171 3.30 15.56 -14.47
N VAL A 172 2.69 14.52 -13.90
CA VAL A 172 1.45 13.94 -14.42
C VAL A 172 0.32 14.95 -14.29
N SER A 173 0.20 15.61 -13.15
CA SER A 173 -0.81 16.65 -12.89
C SER A 173 -0.68 17.83 -13.84
N THR A 174 0.54 18.30 -14.14
CA THR A 174 0.78 19.39 -15.08
C THR A 174 0.48 19.00 -16.52
N VAL A 175 0.84 17.79 -16.95
CA VAL A 175 0.47 17.27 -18.28
C VAL A 175 -1.04 17.15 -18.40
N LEU A 176 -1.73 16.57 -17.41
CA LEU A 176 -3.17 16.45 -17.42
C LEU A 176 -3.87 17.81 -17.47
N LYS A 177 -3.45 18.78 -16.66
CA LYS A 177 -4.00 20.16 -16.70
C LYS A 177 -3.88 20.77 -18.10
N ARG A 178 -2.72 20.65 -18.74
CA ARG A 178 -2.49 21.17 -20.08
C ARG A 178 -3.40 20.51 -21.12
N GLU A 179 -3.57 19.19 -21.06
CA GLU A 179 -4.46 18.47 -21.97
C GLU A 179 -5.93 18.86 -21.73
N PHE A 180 -6.35 19.06 -20.47
CA PHE A 180 -7.68 19.58 -20.15
C PHE A 180 -7.91 20.99 -20.68
N GLU A 181 -6.94 21.89 -20.55
CA GLU A 181 -7.00 23.25 -21.11
C GLU A 181 -7.13 23.20 -22.64
N LEU A 182 -6.33 22.38 -23.32
CA LEU A 182 -6.41 22.22 -24.78
C LEU A 182 -7.76 21.65 -25.23
N LEU A 183 -8.31 20.67 -24.51
CA LEU A 183 -9.63 20.11 -24.80
C LEU A 183 -10.74 21.15 -24.57
N HIS A 184 -10.61 21.96 -23.52
CA HIS A 184 -11.55 23.03 -23.23
C HIS A 184 -11.54 24.10 -24.33
N ASP A 185 -10.37 24.57 -24.75
CA ASP A 185 -10.21 25.55 -25.83
C ASP A 185 -10.77 25.03 -27.16
N GLN A 186 -10.58 23.74 -27.47
CA GLN A 186 -11.15 23.11 -28.67
C GLN A 186 -12.67 23.02 -28.63
N LEU A 187 -13.24 22.70 -27.47
CA LEU A 187 -14.69 22.62 -27.29
C LEU A 187 -15.33 24.02 -27.36
N ASP A 188 -14.72 25.00 -26.70
CA ASP A 188 -15.18 26.38 -26.72
C ASP A 188 -15.07 27.00 -28.11
N GLY A 189 -13.94 26.80 -28.79
CA GLY A 189 -13.73 27.25 -30.18
C GLY A 189 -14.77 26.66 -31.14
N ARG A 190 -15.02 25.35 -31.04
CA ARG A 190 -16.01 24.67 -31.89
C ARG A 190 -17.45 25.09 -31.58
N SER A 191 -17.78 25.34 -30.32
CA SER A 191 -19.11 25.83 -29.93
C SER A 191 -19.34 27.26 -30.44
N ASN A 192 -18.32 28.12 -30.33
CA ASN A 192 -18.39 29.51 -30.80
C ASN A 192 -18.52 29.60 -32.32
N GLU A 193 -17.81 28.75 -33.07
CA GLU A 193 -17.96 28.65 -34.53
C GLU A 193 -19.37 28.21 -34.93
N GLN A 194 -19.94 27.20 -34.26
CA GLN A 194 -21.30 26.73 -34.53
C GLN A 194 -22.35 27.79 -34.19
N VAL A 195 -22.17 28.51 -33.09
CA VAL A 195 -23.04 29.62 -32.69
C VAL A 195 -22.94 30.77 -33.69
N GLY A 196 -21.74 31.10 -34.19
CA GLY A 196 -21.53 32.12 -35.21
C GLY A 196 -22.31 31.83 -36.50
N VAL A 197 -22.19 30.59 -37.02
CA VAL A 197 -22.92 30.16 -38.22
C VAL A 197 -24.44 30.25 -38.03
N LEU A 198 -24.93 29.88 -36.84
CA LEU A 198 -26.35 29.98 -36.52
C LEU A 198 -26.82 31.44 -36.45
N ILE A 199 -26.02 32.35 -35.90
CA ILE A 199 -26.33 33.79 -35.87
C ILE A 199 -26.42 34.34 -37.30
N ASP A 200 -25.49 33.99 -38.18
CA ASP A 200 -25.49 34.43 -39.58
C ASP A 200 -26.70 33.90 -40.37
N MET A 201 -27.11 32.66 -40.12
CA MET A 201 -28.35 32.13 -40.70
C MET A 201 -29.59 32.89 -40.20
N LEU A 202 -29.61 33.27 -38.93
CA LEU A 202 -30.73 33.96 -38.30
C LEU A 202 -30.86 35.40 -38.80
N THR A 203 -29.73 36.09 -39.04
CA THR A 203 -29.71 37.43 -39.65
C THR A 203 -30.17 37.39 -41.10
N ALA A 204 -29.68 36.43 -41.91
CA ALA A 204 -30.14 36.24 -43.28
C ALA A 204 -31.65 35.97 -43.35
N GLN A 205 -32.16 35.08 -42.49
CA GLN A 205 -33.59 34.77 -42.44
C GLN A 205 -34.42 36.00 -42.02
N LYS A 206 -33.90 36.84 -41.12
CA LYS A 206 -34.55 38.09 -40.69
C LYS A 206 -34.63 39.10 -41.83
N GLU A 207 -33.58 39.21 -42.65
CA GLU A 207 -33.54 40.07 -43.83
C GLU A 207 -34.54 39.58 -44.90
N GLU A 208 -34.58 38.29 -45.19
CA GLU A 208 -35.57 37.68 -46.08
C GLU A 208 -37.00 37.95 -45.58
N MET A 209 -37.24 37.80 -44.27
CA MET A 209 -38.54 38.12 -43.66
C MET A 209 -38.91 39.59 -43.79
N GLN A 210 -37.95 40.51 -43.70
CA GLN A 210 -38.20 41.94 -43.92
C GLN A 210 -38.51 42.23 -45.38
N GLN A 211 -37.78 41.63 -46.33
CA GLN A 211 -38.06 41.74 -47.76
C GLN A 211 -39.43 41.17 -48.11
N LEU A 212 -39.82 40.04 -47.51
CA LEU A 212 -41.13 39.42 -47.70
C LEU A 212 -42.24 40.31 -47.16
N LYS A 213 -42.06 40.88 -45.95
CA LYS A 213 -42.99 41.85 -45.36
C LYS A 213 -43.17 43.10 -46.24
N GLN A 214 -42.08 43.65 -46.77
CA GLN A 214 -42.17 44.79 -47.70
C GLN A 214 -42.88 44.42 -49.01
N THR A 215 -42.66 43.21 -49.52
CA THR A 215 -43.34 42.72 -50.73
C THR A 215 -44.83 42.53 -50.50
N ILE A 216 -45.23 41.96 -49.37
CA ILE A 216 -46.65 41.82 -48.97
C ILE A 216 -47.30 43.19 -48.83
N GLN A 217 -46.65 44.15 -48.16
CA GLN A 217 -47.17 45.50 -48.00
C GLN A 217 -47.38 46.21 -49.36
N ARG A 218 -46.45 46.05 -50.31
CA ARG A 218 -46.61 46.55 -51.69
C ARG A 218 -47.76 45.85 -52.43
N MET A 219 -47.95 44.54 -52.22
CA MET A 219 -49.06 43.79 -52.81
C MET A 219 -50.42 44.25 -52.23
N GLU A 220 -50.51 44.48 -50.92
CA GLU A 220 -51.69 45.02 -50.26
C GLU A 220 -52.04 46.45 -50.74
N GLU A 221 -51.03 47.30 -50.96
CA GLU A 221 -51.20 48.63 -51.53
C GLU A 221 -51.67 48.59 -53.00
N SER A 222 -51.21 47.60 -53.78
CA SER A 222 -51.64 47.39 -55.16
C SER A 222 -53.04 46.77 -55.29
N SER A 223 -53.46 45.96 -54.31
CA SER A 223 -54.80 45.35 -54.25
C SER A 223 -55.90 46.35 -53.91
N ASN A 224 -55.56 47.50 -53.32
CA ASN A 224 -56.52 48.56 -52.98
C ASN A 224 -56.88 49.50 -54.15
N ARG A 225 -56.45 49.20 -55.39
CA ARG A 225 -56.78 50.00 -56.60
C ARG A 225 -57.62 49.28 -57.67
N ALA A 226 -58.19 48.11 -57.37
CA ALA A 226 -59.21 47.47 -58.21
C ALA A 226 -60.42 47.04 -57.36
N ALA A 227 -61.45 47.91 -57.27
CA ALA A 227 -62.79 47.57 -56.77
C ALA A 227 -63.53 46.67 -57.80
N PRO A 228 -64.54 45.81 -57.46
CA PRO A 228 -65.63 46.03 -56.50
C PRO A 228 -66.02 44.80 -55.63
N LYS A 229 -67.08 44.99 -54.84
CA LYS A 229 -67.78 44.03 -53.98
C LYS A 229 -68.22 42.77 -54.73
N ASP A 230 -67.92 41.60 -54.17
CA ASP A 230 -68.79 40.42 -54.26
C ASP A 230 -68.78 39.69 -52.92
N GLU A 231 -69.97 39.62 -52.32
CA GLU A 231 -70.26 38.82 -51.13
C GLU A 231 -70.30 37.34 -51.53
N PHE A 232 -69.33 36.54 -51.07
CA PHE A 232 -69.47 35.09 -50.99
C PHE A 232 -69.31 34.65 -49.53
N PRO A 233 -70.33 34.01 -48.93
CA PRO A 233 -70.29 33.62 -47.53
C PRO A 233 -69.52 32.31 -47.39
N VAL A 234 -68.28 32.37 -46.88
CA VAL A 234 -67.55 31.18 -46.44
C VAL A 234 -67.75 31.03 -44.94
N LYS A 235 -68.62 30.08 -44.56
CA LYS A 235 -68.74 29.60 -43.17
C LYS A 235 -67.45 28.88 -42.79
N VAL A 236 -66.71 29.44 -41.83
CA VAL A 236 -65.69 28.69 -41.07
C VAL A 236 -66.00 28.85 -39.59
N ASN A 237 -66.25 27.72 -38.93
CA ASN A 237 -66.48 27.61 -37.49
C ASN A 237 -65.24 28.12 -36.73
N ALA A 238 -65.37 29.27 -36.07
CA ALA A 238 -64.42 29.71 -35.06
C ALA A 238 -64.94 29.29 -33.68
N SER A 239 -64.43 28.18 -33.17
CA SER A 239 -64.58 27.81 -31.77
C SER A 239 -63.84 28.85 -30.91
N ARG A 240 -64.62 29.64 -30.19
CA ARG A 240 -64.16 30.63 -29.21
C ARG A 240 -63.46 29.91 -28.05
N THR A 241 -62.14 29.99 -27.99
CA THR A 241 -61.39 29.73 -26.75
C THR A 241 -60.75 31.04 -26.31
N GLN A 242 -61.36 31.69 -25.33
CA GLN A 242 -60.72 32.78 -24.58
C GLN A 242 -59.54 32.19 -23.80
N ARG A 243 -58.32 32.69 -24.06
CA ARG A 243 -57.27 32.71 -23.05
C ARG A 243 -56.71 34.12 -22.96
N SER A 244 -56.95 34.71 -21.81
CA SER A 244 -56.48 36.02 -21.38
C SER A 244 -54.97 35.98 -21.18
N LEU A 245 -54.26 36.97 -21.74
CA LEU A 245 -52.88 37.28 -21.39
C LEU A 245 -52.90 38.30 -20.24
N SER A 246 -52.64 37.85 -19.02
CA SER A 246 -52.24 38.74 -17.93
C SER A 246 -50.73 38.89 -17.99
N GLY A 247 -50.28 40.09 -18.36
CA GLY A 247 -48.88 40.48 -18.23
C GLY A 247 -48.54 40.67 -16.76
N GLU A 248 -47.56 39.91 -16.27
CA GLU A 248 -46.95 40.13 -14.97
C GLU A 248 -45.54 40.69 -15.21
N ARG A 249 -45.40 41.98 -14.90
CA ARG A 249 -44.12 42.69 -14.91
C ARG A 249 -43.29 42.15 -13.75
N VAL A 250 -42.20 41.45 -14.06
CA VAL A 250 -41.16 41.16 -13.08
C VAL A 250 -40.36 42.45 -12.87
N HIS A 251 -40.60 43.11 -11.74
CA HIS A 251 -39.74 44.18 -11.26
C HIS A 251 -38.45 43.58 -10.71
N PHE A 252 -37.33 43.96 -11.33
CA PHE A 252 -36.02 43.90 -10.69
C PHE A 252 -35.97 44.96 -9.58
N ALA A 253 -35.71 44.51 -8.35
CA ALA A 253 -35.16 45.37 -7.30
C ALA A 253 -33.73 44.87 -7.06
N ALA A 254 -32.78 45.60 -7.63
CA ALA A 254 -31.43 45.64 -7.12
C ALA A 254 -31.46 46.62 -5.95
N ASP A 255 -31.08 46.17 -4.76
CA ASP A 255 -30.51 47.03 -3.73
C ASP A 255 -29.17 46.44 -3.32
N ASP A 256 -28.16 47.18 -3.75
CA ASP A 256 -26.77 47.18 -3.32
C ASP A 256 -26.71 47.87 -1.95
N HIS A 257 -26.06 47.23 -0.96
CA HIS A 257 -25.04 47.83 -0.10
C HIS A 257 -24.73 46.95 1.13
N SER A 258 -23.52 46.39 1.12
CA SER A 258 -22.55 46.28 2.22
C SER A 258 -23.06 46.14 3.67
N ARG A 259 -22.66 45.04 4.32
CA ARG A 259 -21.83 45.06 5.54
C ARG A 259 -21.47 43.64 5.98
N ASP A 260 -20.17 43.37 5.99
CA ASP A 260 -19.55 42.38 6.87
C ASP A 260 -19.93 42.66 8.33
N GLU A 261 -20.10 41.59 9.11
CA GLU A 261 -20.31 41.48 10.57
C GLU A 261 -21.57 40.67 10.88
N GLU A 262 -21.42 39.35 11.12
CA GLU A 262 -22.20 38.53 12.09
C GLU A 262 -21.89 37.00 12.03
N ASP A 263 -20.84 36.55 11.35
CA ASP A 263 -20.47 35.11 11.39
C ASP A 263 -19.86 34.69 12.74
N GLU A 264 -19.18 35.57 13.48
CA GLU A 264 -18.59 35.22 14.79
C GLU A 264 -19.63 34.91 15.88
N ASP A 265 -20.81 35.52 15.82
CA ASP A 265 -21.89 35.28 16.79
C ASP A 265 -22.62 33.96 16.52
N TYR A 266 -22.67 33.52 15.26
CA TYR A 266 -23.19 32.21 14.89
C TYR A 266 -22.27 31.08 15.39
N TRP A 267 -20.96 31.23 15.22
CA TRP A 267 -19.97 30.25 15.71
C TRP A 267 -19.87 30.23 17.25
N SER A 268 -19.96 31.39 17.90
CA SER A 268 -19.92 31.49 19.37
C SER A 268 -21.12 30.82 20.04
N ARG A 269 -22.29 30.81 19.38
CA ARG A 269 -23.48 30.07 19.84
C ARG A 269 -23.29 28.57 19.74
N MET A 270 -22.66 28.10 18.67
CA MET A 270 -22.45 26.68 18.42
C MET A 270 -21.42 26.06 19.37
N VAL A 271 -20.40 26.83 19.78
CA VAL A 271 -19.35 26.36 20.71
C VAL A 271 -19.81 26.39 22.18
N ASN A 272 -20.68 27.33 22.55
CA ASN A 272 -21.25 27.42 23.90
C ASN A 272 -22.27 26.31 24.21
N GLU A 273 -22.86 25.65 23.20
CA GLU A 273 -23.72 24.48 23.41
C GLU A 273 -22.92 23.19 23.71
N VAL A 274 -21.60 23.18 23.50
CA VAL A 274 -20.76 21.98 23.65
C VAL A 274 -19.82 22.02 24.85
N SER A 275 -19.85 23.11 25.64
CA SER A 275 -18.93 23.29 26.77
C SER A 275 -19.66 23.29 28.12
N ASP A 276 -19.44 22.18 28.82
CA ASP A 276 -19.49 21.96 30.28
C ASP A 276 -20.77 21.43 30.97
N PRO A 277 -20.64 20.69 32.10
CA PRO A 277 -20.96 19.25 32.16
C PRO A 277 -21.93 18.87 33.31
N SER A 278 -22.32 17.58 33.35
CA SER A 278 -23.02 16.88 34.45
C SER A 278 -24.54 17.10 34.58
N ASN A 279 -25.34 16.13 34.11
CA ASN A 279 -26.14 15.25 34.98
C ASN A 279 -27.01 14.27 34.17
N ASP A 280 -27.14 13.08 34.75
CA ASP A 280 -27.94 11.93 34.36
C ASP A 280 -29.41 12.27 34.01
N ASP A 281 -29.93 11.62 32.96
CA ASP A 281 -31.12 10.74 33.02
C ASP A 281 -31.65 10.45 31.60
N GLU A 282 -31.57 9.17 31.20
CA GLU A 282 -32.34 8.58 30.10
C GLU A 282 -33.86 8.77 30.32
N PRO A 283 -34.69 8.92 29.27
CA PRO A 283 -35.09 7.72 28.52
C PRO A 283 -35.38 7.86 27.01
N ALA A 284 -34.99 6.78 26.31
CA ALA A 284 -35.51 6.19 25.08
C ALA A 284 -36.58 6.95 24.24
N VAL A 285 -36.18 7.36 23.03
CA VAL A 285 -37.11 7.61 21.91
C VAL A 285 -36.68 6.81 20.68
N LYS A 286 -37.68 6.15 20.08
CA LYS A 286 -37.63 5.12 19.03
C LYS A 286 -36.83 5.53 17.78
N PRO A 287 -36.02 4.61 17.17
CA PRO A 287 -35.28 4.93 15.96
C PRO A 287 -36.22 4.95 14.74
N ARG A 288 -36.34 6.12 14.13
CA ARG A 288 -36.92 6.28 12.80
C ARG A 288 -35.81 5.96 11.80
N ARG A 289 -35.93 4.84 11.08
CA ARG A 289 -34.98 4.43 10.04
C ARG A 289 -34.98 5.49 8.93
N VAL A 290 -33.92 6.29 8.88
CA VAL A 290 -33.56 7.07 7.70
C VAL A 290 -32.53 6.24 6.96
N HIS A 291 -32.85 5.85 5.72
CA HIS A 291 -31.87 5.26 4.80
C HIS A 291 -30.88 6.36 4.42
N ASP A 292 -29.65 6.19 4.85
CA ASP A 292 -28.52 7.05 4.51
C ASP A 292 -27.77 6.39 3.35
N ASP A 293 -28.07 6.81 2.12
CA ASP A 293 -27.36 6.43 0.90
C ASP A 293 -26.17 7.38 0.64
N SER A 294 -25.40 7.67 1.69
CA SER A 294 -24.13 8.38 1.57
C SER A 294 -23.00 7.37 1.38
N PRO A 295 -22.11 7.52 0.37
CA PRO A 295 -20.99 6.60 0.17
C PRO A 295 -20.08 6.64 1.40
N ARG A 296 -20.14 5.59 2.24
CA ARG A 296 -19.26 5.41 3.38
C ARG A 296 -17.81 5.44 2.88
N ILE A 297 -17.09 6.49 3.30
CA ILE A 297 -15.63 6.47 3.31
C ILE A 297 -15.25 5.27 4.21
N PRO A 298 -14.58 4.22 3.69
CA PRO A 298 -14.25 3.06 4.49
C PRO A 298 -13.45 3.50 5.71
N SER A 299 -13.91 3.10 6.89
CA SER A 299 -13.16 3.33 8.12
C SER A 299 -11.81 2.61 8.00
N ILE A 300 -10.79 3.13 8.68
CA ILE A 300 -9.48 2.43 8.81
C ILE A 300 -9.71 0.99 9.30
N PHE A 301 -10.70 0.77 10.17
CA PHE A 301 -11.09 -0.56 10.64
C PHE A 301 -11.68 -1.45 9.54
N ASP A 302 -12.47 -0.90 8.61
CA ASP A 302 -13.00 -1.66 7.47
C ASP A 302 -11.87 -2.07 6.53
N ARG A 303 -10.87 -1.20 6.35
CA ARG A 303 -9.69 -1.48 5.55
C ARG A 303 -8.79 -2.53 6.19
N VAL A 304 -8.64 -2.50 7.51
CA VAL A 304 -7.90 -3.53 8.27
C VAL A 304 -8.58 -4.89 8.12
N ASN A 305 -9.89 -4.97 8.35
CA ASN A 305 -10.64 -6.22 8.21
C ASN A 305 -10.56 -6.78 6.78
N GLN A 306 -10.65 -5.91 5.76
CA GLN A 306 -10.51 -6.31 4.36
C GLN A 306 -9.12 -6.92 4.07
N LEU A 307 -8.06 -6.34 4.63
CA LEU A 307 -6.70 -6.85 4.47
C LEU A 307 -6.48 -8.16 5.22
N GLU A 308 -7.07 -8.32 6.41
CA GLU A 308 -7.03 -9.58 7.17
C GLU A 308 -7.74 -10.71 6.41
N ASP A 309 -8.89 -10.43 5.80
CA ASP A 309 -9.63 -11.37 4.95
C ASP A 309 -8.81 -11.77 3.70
N GLU A 310 -8.15 -10.80 3.05
CA GLU A 310 -7.26 -11.04 1.90
C GLU A 310 -6.06 -11.92 2.29
N ILE A 311 -5.41 -11.65 3.43
CA ILE A 311 -4.30 -12.47 3.93
C ILE A 311 -4.77 -13.90 4.20
N THR A 312 -5.92 -14.06 4.87
CA THR A 312 -6.49 -15.38 5.17
C THR A 312 -6.86 -16.14 3.90
N GLN A 313 -7.25 -15.44 2.83
CA GLN A 313 -7.50 -16.06 1.53
C GLN A 313 -6.19 -16.48 0.86
N MET A 314 -5.16 -15.63 0.87
CA MET A 314 -3.85 -15.96 0.31
C MET A 314 -3.18 -17.12 1.04
N GLU A 315 -3.31 -17.21 2.36
CA GLU A 315 -2.79 -18.33 3.15
C GLU A 315 -3.47 -19.65 2.80
N ARG A 316 -4.80 -19.63 2.60
CA ARG A 316 -5.54 -20.80 2.08
C ARG A 316 -5.09 -21.15 0.67
N ASP A 317 -4.95 -20.16 -0.21
CA ASP A 317 -4.53 -20.41 -1.59
C ASP A 317 -3.12 -21.00 -1.65
N LEU A 318 -2.20 -20.60 -0.75
CA LEU A 318 -0.87 -21.19 -0.59
C LEU A 318 -0.93 -22.65 -0.13
N GLU A 319 -1.86 -23.01 0.76
CA GLU A 319 -2.03 -24.39 1.24
C GLU A 319 -2.50 -25.34 0.13
N TYR A 320 -3.34 -24.85 -0.80
CA TYR A 320 -3.83 -25.60 -1.96
C TYR A 320 -3.05 -25.36 -3.24
N PHE A 321 -2.03 -24.50 -3.21
CA PHE A 321 -1.21 -24.23 -4.38
C PHE A 321 -0.34 -25.46 -4.69
N PRO A 322 -0.42 -26.03 -5.89
CA PRO A 322 0.44 -27.15 -6.25
C PRO A 322 1.87 -26.65 -6.46
N PHE A 323 2.63 -26.50 -5.37
CA PHE A 323 4.07 -26.29 -5.42
C PHE A 323 4.70 -27.54 -6.04
N ARG A 324 5.13 -27.42 -7.29
CA ARG A 324 5.95 -28.45 -7.94
C ARG A 324 7.40 -28.10 -7.67
N ASP A 325 8.15 -29.02 -7.06
CA ASP A 325 9.56 -28.79 -6.77
C ASP A 325 10.31 -28.71 -8.13
N PRO A 326 11.19 -27.71 -8.36
CA PRO A 326 12.09 -27.69 -9.50
C PRO A 326 12.95 -28.96 -9.66
N GLY A 327 13.04 -29.80 -8.62
CA GLY A 327 13.69 -31.11 -8.63
C GLY A 327 12.81 -32.30 -9.00
N ASP A 328 11.48 -32.13 -9.13
CA ASP A 328 10.56 -33.24 -9.37
C ASP A 328 10.69 -33.77 -10.80
N ARG A 329 11.47 -34.85 -10.95
CA ARG A 329 11.47 -35.68 -12.16
C ARG A 329 10.15 -36.45 -12.20
N CYS A 330 9.27 -36.09 -13.13
CA CYS A 330 7.98 -36.74 -13.27
C CYS A 330 8.12 -38.03 -14.09
N ALA A 331 8.31 -39.16 -13.40
CA ALA A 331 8.19 -40.47 -14.02
C ALA A 331 6.75 -40.69 -14.51
N GLY A 332 6.54 -40.80 -15.82
CA GLY A 332 5.23 -41.10 -16.43
C GLY A 332 4.53 -39.94 -17.15
N LEU A 333 5.25 -38.88 -17.54
CA LEU A 333 4.72 -37.87 -18.45
C LEU A 333 4.35 -38.50 -19.81
N GLN A 334 3.27 -38.01 -20.43
CA GLN A 334 2.86 -38.41 -21.78
C GLN A 334 4.03 -38.22 -22.75
N THR A 335 4.30 -39.24 -23.58
CA THR A 335 5.51 -39.43 -24.42
C THR A 335 5.68 -38.43 -25.58
N THR A 336 5.12 -37.23 -25.46
CA THR A 336 5.11 -36.18 -26.50
C THR A 336 5.35 -34.78 -25.94
N MET A 337 5.60 -34.62 -24.63
CA MET A 337 5.84 -33.30 -24.03
C MET A 337 7.32 -32.90 -24.10
N ARG A 338 7.56 -31.75 -24.71
CA ARG A 338 8.87 -31.10 -24.83
C ARG A 338 8.86 -29.80 -24.02
N CYS A 339 9.91 -29.55 -23.24
CA CYS A 339 10.06 -28.31 -22.49
C CYS A 339 10.16 -27.11 -23.45
N ALA A 340 9.33 -26.09 -23.25
CA ALA A 340 9.28 -24.91 -24.10
C ALA A 340 10.59 -24.08 -24.05
N PHE A 341 11.33 -24.15 -22.94
CA PHE A 341 12.51 -23.31 -22.70
C PHE A 341 13.81 -23.99 -23.14
N CYS A 342 14.10 -25.19 -22.63
CA CYS A 342 15.34 -25.91 -22.92
C CYS A 342 15.19 -27.04 -23.93
N ASP A 343 13.98 -27.24 -24.46
CA ASP A 343 13.70 -28.21 -25.52
C ASP A 343 13.96 -29.68 -25.15
N ALA A 344 14.24 -29.98 -23.86
CA ALA A 344 14.37 -31.33 -23.34
C ALA A 344 13.02 -32.07 -23.38
N GLU A 345 13.04 -33.31 -23.84
CA GLU A 345 11.86 -34.17 -23.92
C GLU A 345 11.73 -34.98 -22.62
N GLU A 346 10.51 -35.09 -22.09
CA GLU A 346 10.11 -36.03 -21.03
C GLU A 346 10.82 -35.91 -19.65
N GLU A 347 11.73 -34.95 -19.43
CA GLU A 347 12.45 -34.82 -18.16
C GLU A 347 11.73 -33.95 -17.11
N HIS A 348 11.01 -32.91 -17.54
CA HIS A 348 10.38 -31.92 -16.66
C HIS A 348 9.30 -31.13 -17.40
N PHE A 349 8.38 -30.53 -16.65
CA PHE A 349 7.41 -29.58 -17.19
C PHE A 349 8.09 -28.24 -17.52
N SER A 350 7.61 -27.52 -18.54
CA SER A 350 8.15 -26.21 -18.94
C SER A 350 8.23 -25.21 -17.78
N ASN A 351 7.25 -25.21 -16.86
CA ASN A 351 7.24 -24.33 -15.68
C ASN A 351 8.30 -24.69 -14.62
N ALA A 352 8.89 -25.88 -14.68
CA ALA A 352 9.93 -26.39 -13.79
C ALA A 352 11.28 -26.58 -14.51
N CYS A 353 11.56 -25.79 -15.57
CA CYS A 353 12.81 -25.92 -16.31
C CYS A 353 14.05 -25.72 -15.42
N PRO A 354 14.97 -26.70 -15.32
CA PRO A 354 16.14 -26.62 -14.47
C PRO A 354 17.25 -25.75 -15.06
N VAL A 355 17.22 -25.53 -16.40
CA VAL A 355 18.19 -24.74 -17.16
C VAL A 355 17.88 -23.25 -17.05
N PHE A 356 16.62 -22.86 -17.24
CA PHE A 356 16.18 -21.48 -17.17
C PHE A 356 15.33 -21.30 -15.91
N ARG A 357 15.94 -20.83 -14.83
CA ARG A 357 15.30 -20.70 -13.51
C ARG A 357 14.78 -19.29 -13.25
N SER A 358 15.38 -18.28 -13.87
CA SER A 358 14.95 -16.89 -13.71
C SER A 358 13.67 -16.61 -14.50
N GLY A 359 12.75 -15.87 -13.87
CA GLY A 359 11.53 -15.39 -14.54
C GLY A 359 11.83 -14.44 -15.71
N ASP A 360 12.90 -13.66 -15.61
CA ASP A 360 13.32 -12.71 -16.65
C ASP A 360 13.84 -13.45 -17.88
N GLU A 361 14.71 -14.46 -17.69
CA GLU A 361 15.23 -15.31 -18.77
C GLU A 361 14.10 -16.02 -19.52
N ARG A 362 13.11 -16.54 -18.79
CA ARG A 362 11.92 -17.17 -19.39
C ARG A 362 11.09 -16.17 -20.17
N SER A 363 10.93 -14.96 -19.67
CA SER A 363 10.19 -13.88 -20.34
C SER A 363 10.89 -13.43 -21.63
N ASP A 364 12.21 -13.35 -21.63
CA ASP A 364 13.00 -13.03 -22.81
C ASP A 364 12.91 -14.13 -23.89
N ILE A 365 12.92 -15.40 -23.50
CA ILE A 365 12.70 -16.53 -24.43
C ILE A 365 11.31 -16.47 -25.06
N ILE A 366 10.26 -16.21 -24.25
CA ILE A 366 8.88 -16.09 -24.75
C ILE A 366 8.78 -14.95 -25.77
N ARG A 367 9.39 -13.80 -25.46
CA ARG A 367 9.43 -12.63 -26.35
C ARG A 367 10.19 -12.91 -27.63
N ALA A 368 11.35 -13.58 -27.54
CA ALA A 368 12.19 -13.92 -28.69
C ALA A 368 11.53 -14.95 -29.62
N LYS A 369 10.80 -15.92 -29.06
CA LYS A 369 10.07 -16.94 -29.83
C LYS A 369 8.69 -16.46 -30.32
N GLY A 370 8.25 -15.28 -29.91
CA GLY A 370 6.93 -14.72 -30.27
C GLY A 370 5.75 -15.51 -29.68
N TRP A 371 5.98 -16.19 -28.58
CA TRP A 371 4.97 -17.03 -27.93
C TRP A 371 4.01 -16.21 -27.08
N CYS A 372 2.79 -16.72 -26.91
CA CYS A 372 1.82 -16.11 -26.01
C CYS A 372 2.27 -16.29 -24.55
N THR A 373 2.20 -15.21 -23.77
CA THR A 373 2.61 -15.18 -22.35
C THR A 373 1.71 -16.04 -21.45
N PHE A 374 0.50 -16.37 -21.90
CA PHE A 374 -0.45 -17.18 -21.16
C PHE A 374 -0.33 -18.68 -21.49
N CYS A 375 -0.27 -19.03 -22.78
CA CYS A 375 -0.24 -20.44 -23.22
C CYS A 375 1.19 -21.00 -23.40
N ILE A 376 2.23 -20.14 -23.36
CA ILE A 376 3.65 -20.50 -23.62
C ILE A 376 3.80 -21.31 -24.91
N GLY A 377 3.05 -20.91 -25.94
CA GLY A 377 2.99 -21.59 -27.23
C GLY A 377 2.59 -20.65 -28.37
N ASP A 378 2.59 -21.19 -29.58
CA ASP A 378 2.20 -20.49 -30.81
C ASP A 378 0.67 -20.50 -30.94
N CYS A 379 0.04 -19.52 -30.30
CA CYS A 379 -1.41 -19.38 -30.29
C CYS A 379 -1.82 -18.52 -31.52
N PRO A 380 -2.68 -19.03 -32.44
CA PRO A 380 -3.12 -18.26 -33.59
C PRO A 380 -3.88 -17.02 -33.13
N ARG A 381 -3.56 -15.85 -33.72
CA ARG A 381 -3.98 -14.50 -33.28
C ARG A 381 -5.50 -14.29 -33.11
N ASN A 382 -6.34 -15.24 -33.53
CA ASN A 382 -7.81 -15.14 -33.53
C ASN A 382 -8.52 -16.14 -32.60
N VAL A 383 -7.82 -16.88 -31.73
CA VAL A 383 -8.45 -17.77 -30.75
C VAL A 383 -8.05 -17.36 -29.34
N PRO A 384 -9.00 -17.00 -28.46
CA PRO A 384 -8.67 -16.70 -27.07
C PRO A 384 -8.10 -17.94 -26.40
N CYS A 385 -6.93 -17.78 -25.77
CA CYS A 385 -6.29 -18.84 -25.00
C CYS A 385 -7.24 -19.23 -23.85
N ARG A 386 -7.71 -20.49 -23.83
CA ARG A 386 -8.47 -21.01 -22.69
C ARG A 386 -7.48 -21.28 -21.55
N LEU A 387 -7.73 -20.66 -20.39
CA LEU A 387 -7.09 -20.98 -19.11
C LEU A 387 -7.47 -22.39 -18.67
#